data_AF-W9VF00-F1
#
_entry.id   AF-W9VF00-F1
#
_cell.length_a   1.000
_cell.length_b   1.000
_cell.length_c   1.000
_cell.angle_alpha   90.00
_cell.angle_beta   90.00
_cell.angle_gamma   90.00
#
_symmetry.space_group_name_H-M   'P 1'
#
loop_
_entity.id
_entity.type
_entity.pdbx_description
1 polymer ?
#
loop_
_entity_poly.entity_id
_entity_poly.type
_entity_poly.pdbx_seq_one_letter_code
_entity_poly.pdbx_strand_id
1 'polypeptide(L)'
;MKDLFLFDHYMDHTCRDLEVIPDVAYAKKVGIPQLAAGNQGILYSIMALSATCLCIDILSAQGSCSQVEDLAELISTGDRYHRMGMNAVQRQLSTNRPRDLAEAHAHTMLLFPYALARRRVTHLLDDVGPPTPGSGIDTHAEHISSLEWIIILRGITTTARACWTNSSACINDTACCDPSQRLHPLVSSHIHNKLSEPTDRSRVWNGFQCRIATKHPLFPVISATRVVALEALQQKTERVNQLMRDLHRKNPAVDLERSNEQLRRSLSLSACFMAVDLLLNMDNVIFNPGSNVEERYTNESVSTEPSLEDSSLPWLKRYSSAPIYDPALPACRTIFSWVNRTPDEYFRLLMKPRPPRTESEGEGPVQAAMPDIDREIQLLAWDIWAHWLVFTILIEGESFFMAAFGVPDIVNLLPWFANSAAKPPGSKSDSSIAQSTGWWPGSMCAVAQQLRKYAGEYHCTYEWR
;
A
#
# COMPACT_ATOMS: atom_id res chain seq x y z
N MET A 1 -30.26 9.98 -9.80
CA MET A 1 -28.83 10.06 -9.41
C MET A 1 -28.08 10.33 -10.70
N LYS A 2 -27.48 11.52 -10.89
CA LYS A 2 -26.93 11.97 -12.18
C LYS A 2 -25.65 11.21 -12.57
N ASP A 3 -24.98 10.59 -11.60
CA ASP A 3 -23.62 10.09 -11.75
C ASP A 3 -23.54 8.56 -12.01
N LEU A 4 -24.65 7.92 -12.45
CA LEU A 4 -24.69 6.47 -12.71
C LEU A 4 -23.75 6.01 -13.83
N PHE A 5 -23.35 6.91 -14.71
CA PHE A 5 -22.31 6.63 -15.72
C PHE A 5 -20.98 6.21 -15.07
N LEU A 6 -20.69 6.62 -13.82
CA LEU A 6 -19.52 6.16 -13.08
C LEU A 6 -19.63 4.69 -12.68
N PHE A 7 -20.84 4.21 -12.37
CA PHE A 7 -21.07 2.79 -12.14
C PHE A 7 -20.91 1.99 -13.44
N ASP A 8 -21.44 2.51 -14.55
CA ASP A 8 -21.27 1.88 -15.86
C ASP A 8 -19.78 1.82 -16.25
N HIS A 9 -19.04 2.91 -16.06
CA HIS A 9 -17.59 2.96 -16.23
C HIS A 9 -16.87 1.96 -15.32
N TYR A 10 -17.35 1.74 -14.09
CA TYR A 10 -16.77 0.73 -13.22
C TYR A 10 -16.94 -0.69 -13.79
N MET A 11 -18.15 -1.03 -14.22
CA MET A 11 -18.47 -2.35 -14.77
C MET A 11 -17.77 -2.61 -16.11
N ASP A 12 -17.70 -1.59 -16.97
CA ASP A 12 -17.06 -1.71 -18.27
C ASP A 12 -15.52 -1.66 -18.18
N HIS A 13 -14.96 -0.91 -17.21
CA HIS A 13 -13.54 -0.55 -17.20
C HIS A 13 -12.85 -0.72 -15.83
N THR A 14 -13.23 0.05 -14.81
CA THR A 14 -12.48 0.11 -13.52
C THR A 14 -12.31 -1.24 -12.83
N CYS A 15 -13.33 -2.11 -12.91
CA CYS A 15 -13.31 -3.42 -12.25
C CYS A 15 -12.41 -4.45 -12.93
N ARG A 16 -11.88 -4.14 -14.14
CA ARG A 16 -11.06 -5.04 -14.94
C ARG A 16 -9.59 -5.15 -14.48
N ASP A 17 -9.23 -4.36 -13.49
CA ASP A 17 -7.91 -4.39 -12.86
C ASP A 17 -7.67 -5.69 -12.05
N LEU A 18 -6.50 -6.31 -12.24
CA LEU A 18 -6.10 -7.58 -11.61
C LEU A 18 -7.04 -8.77 -11.92
N GLU A 19 -7.70 -8.77 -13.08
CA GLU A 19 -8.60 -9.85 -13.52
C GLU A 19 -7.95 -11.24 -13.60
N VAL A 20 -6.63 -11.30 -13.74
CA VAL A 20 -5.87 -12.56 -13.79
C VAL A 20 -5.97 -13.35 -12.48
N ILE A 21 -6.36 -12.72 -11.37
CA ILE A 21 -6.60 -13.38 -10.08
C ILE A 21 -8.11 -13.67 -9.95
N PRO A 22 -8.55 -14.95 -10.04
CA PRO A 22 -9.98 -15.29 -10.15
C PRO A 22 -10.84 -14.75 -9.01
N ASP A 23 -10.39 -14.88 -7.75
CA ASP A 23 -11.14 -14.40 -6.58
C ASP A 23 -11.26 -12.87 -6.56
N VAL A 24 -10.23 -12.15 -7.04
CA VAL A 24 -10.25 -10.69 -7.17
C VAL A 24 -11.20 -10.27 -8.30
N ALA A 25 -11.12 -10.95 -9.44
CA ALA A 25 -11.99 -10.72 -10.58
C ALA A 25 -13.47 -10.91 -10.19
N TYR A 26 -13.79 -12.01 -9.53
CA TYR A 26 -15.15 -12.26 -9.05
C TYR A 26 -15.61 -11.20 -8.04
N ALA A 27 -14.77 -10.87 -7.06
CA ALA A 27 -15.09 -9.84 -6.07
C ALA A 27 -15.42 -8.50 -6.72
N LYS A 28 -14.58 -8.04 -7.66
CA LYS A 28 -14.76 -6.74 -8.32
C LYS A 28 -15.92 -6.72 -9.32
N LYS A 29 -16.12 -7.79 -10.11
CA LYS A 29 -17.13 -7.84 -11.17
C LYS A 29 -18.53 -8.22 -10.68
N VAL A 30 -18.61 -9.04 -9.64
CA VAL A 30 -19.89 -9.63 -9.20
C VAL A 30 -20.16 -9.33 -7.73
N GLY A 31 -19.25 -9.73 -6.84
CA GLY A 31 -19.49 -9.68 -5.39
C GLY A 31 -19.79 -8.28 -4.86
N ILE A 32 -18.91 -7.32 -5.13
CA ILE A 32 -19.02 -5.93 -4.70
C ILE A 32 -20.21 -5.21 -5.36
N PRO A 33 -20.41 -5.27 -6.70
CA PRO A 33 -21.60 -4.69 -7.33
C PRO A 33 -22.92 -5.26 -6.80
N GLN A 34 -22.99 -6.57 -6.54
CA GLN A 34 -24.18 -7.19 -5.97
C GLN A 34 -24.47 -6.65 -4.56
N LEU A 35 -23.44 -6.46 -3.74
CA LEU A 35 -23.59 -5.77 -2.45
C LEU A 35 -24.05 -4.31 -2.62
N ALA A 36 -23.52 -3.59 -3.62
CA ALA A 36 -23.89 -2.21 -3.92
C ALA A 36 -25.34 -2.05 -4.36
N ALA A 37 -25.98 -3.09 -4.91
CA ALA A 37 -27.39 -3.06 -5.27
C ALA A 37 -28.32 -2.87 -4.06
N GLY A 38 -27.87 -3.29 -2.87
CA GLY A 38 -28.59 -3.16 -1.60
C GLY A 38 -27.99 -2.15 -0.60
N ASN A 39 -26.75 -1.71 -0.81
CA ASN A 39 -26.04 -0.80 0.09
C ASN A 39 -25.52 0.46 -0.64
N GLN A 40 -26.10 1.61 -0.31
CA GLN A 40 -25.79 2.88 -0.96
C GLN A 40 -24.38 3.38 -0.66
N GLY A 41 -23.84 3.05 0.52
CA GLY A 41 -22.46 3.34 0.87
C GLY A 41 -21.48 2.63 -0.06
N ILE A 42 -21.72 1.35 -0.36
CA ILE A 42 -20.85 0.58 -1.25
C ILE A 42 -20.92 1.17 -2.66
N LEU A 43 -22.11 1.57 -3.13
CA LEU A 43 -22.24 2.29 -4.41
C LEU A 43 -21.40 3.59 -4.43
N TYR A 44 -21.40 4.38 -3.35
CA TYR A 44 -20.52 5.57 -3.26
C TYR A 44 -19.05 5.21 -3.38
N SER A 45 -18.62 4.10 -2.77
CA SER A 45 -17.22 3.66 -2.83
C SER A 45 -16.84 3.22 -4.25
N ILE A 46 -17.77 2.57 -4.97
CA ILE A 46 -17.60 2.23 -6.40
C ILE A 46 -17.46 3.50 -7.24
N MET A 47 -18.38 4.46 -7.07
CA MET A 47 -18.38 5.69 -7.86
C MET A 47 -17.15 6.55 -7.59
N ALA A 48 -16.67 6.60 -6.34
CA ALA A 48 -15.42 7.28 -6.01
C ALA A 48 -14.23 6.70 -6.78
N LEU A 49 -14.05 5.37 -6.70
CA LEU A 49 -12.96 4.68 -7.40
C LEU A 49 -13.07 4.83 -8.92
N SER A 50 -14.28 4.76 -9.45
CA SER A 50 -14.51 4.93 -10.89
C SER A 50 -14.23 6.35 -11.38
N ALA A 51 -14.60 7.37 -10.61
CA ALA A 51 -14.31 8.76 -10.94
C ALA A 51 -12.79 9.01 -11.03
N THR A 52 -12.02 8.50 -10.06
CA THR A 52 -10.55 8.62 -10.09
C THR A 52 -9.93 7.80 -11.21
N CYS A 53 -10.43 6.60 -11.49
CA CYS A 53 -9.99 5.81 -12.66
C CYS A 53 -10.19 6.60 -13.96
N LEU A 54 -11.39 7.17 -14.15
CA LEU A 54 -11.72 7.99 -15.31
C LEU A 54 -10.82 9.25 -15.40
N CYS A 55 -10.51 9.91 -14.27
CA CYS A 55 -9.53 11.00 -14.25
C CYS A 55 -8.16 10.54 -14.77
N ILE A 56 -7.68 9.37 -14.33
CA ILE A 56 -6.40 8.82 -14.78
C ILE A 56 -6.46 8.49 -16.27
N ASP A 57 -7.56 7.93 -16.77
CA ASP A 57 -7.75 7.64 -18.19
C ASP A 57 -7.69 8.92 -19.03
N ILE A 58 -8.39 9.98 -18.61
CA ILE A 58 -8.37 11.30 -19.29
C ILE A 58 -6.94 11.85 -19.32
N LEU A 59 -6.23 11.84 -18.18
CA LEU A 59 -4.87 12.36 -18.06
C LEU A 59 -3.83 11.50 -18.79
N SER A 60 -4.09 10.20 -18.94
CA SER A 60 -3.17 9.26 -19.62
C SER A 60 -3.42 9.20 -21.13
N ALA A 61 -4.62 9.54 -21.61
CA ALA A 61 -5.01 9.37 -23.00
C ALA A 61 -4.36 10.42 -23.93
N GLN A 62 -4.47 11.73 -23.67
CA GLN A 62 -3.90 12.80 -24.53
C GLN A 62 -3.77 14.14 -23.78
N GLY A 63 -2.63 14.82 -23.93
CA GLY A 63 -2.30 16.12 -23.29
C GLY A 63 -3.00 17.35 -23.88
N SER A 64 -4.32 17.35 -24.04
CA SER A 64 -5.06 18.58 -24.37
C SER A 64 -5.86 19.10 -23.17
N CYS A 65 -5.31 20.17 -22.59
CA CYS A 65 -5.79 20.98 -21.46
C CYS A 65 -7.13 21.71 -21.72
N SER A 66 -8.09 21.10 -22.43
CA SER A 66 -9.39 21.72 -22.76
C SER A 66 -10.56 21.19 -21.92
N GLN A 67 -10.33 20.26 -21.00
CA GLN A 67 -11.35 19.65 -20.12
C GLN A 67 -11.01 19.81 -18.62
N VAL A 68 -10.19 20.80 -18.25
CA VAL A 68 -9.74 20.98 -16.86
C VAL A 68 -10.90 21.26 -15.90
N GLU A 69 -11.95 21.98 -16.36
CA GLU A 69 -13.16 22.24 -15.56
C GLU A 69 -13.96 20.95 -15.34
N ASP A 70 -14.16 20.14 -16.37
CA ASP A 70 -14.82 18.83 -16.29
C ASP A 70 -14.01 17.86 -15.38
N LEU A 71 -12.67 17.93 -15.46
CA LEU A 71 -11.78 17.12 -14.62
C LEU A 71 -11.82 17.56 -13.15
N ALA A 72 -11.85 18.87 -12.87
CA ALA A 72 -11.98 19.39 -11.52
C ALA A 72 -13.33 19.02 -10.90
N GLU A 73 -14.43 19.08 -11.68
CA GLU A 73 -15.74 18.62 -11.24
C GLU A 73 -15.75 17.11 -10.97
N LEU A 74 -15.11 16.31 -11.83
CA LEU A 74 -15.01 14.86 -11.66
C LEU A 74 -14.18 14.48 -10.42
N ILE A 75 -13.06 15.17 -10.18
CA ILE A 75 -12.24 15.01 -8.96
C ILE A 75 -13.07 15.34 -7.72
N SER A 76 -13.75 16.50 -7.71
CA SER A 76 -14.62 16.92 -6.60
C SER A 76 -15.75 15.92 -6.35
N THR A 77 -16.32 15.36 -7.43
CA THR A 77 -17.33 14.30 -7.37
C THR A 77 -16.78 13.02 -6.74
N GLY A 78 -15.57 12.60 -7.14
CA GLY A 78 -14.85 11.49 -6.51
C GLY A 78 -14.61 11.73 -5.02
N ASP A 79 -14.10 12.91 -4.64
CA ASP A 79 -13.77 13.26 -3.25
C ASP A 79 -15.04 13.33 -2.37
N ARG A 80 -16.16 13.80 -2.93
CA ARG A 80 -17.47 13.73 -2.29
C ARG A 80 -17.89 12.29 -2.02
N TYR A 81 -17.85 11.42 -3.04
CA TYR A 81 -18.24 10.03 -2.88
C TYR A 81 -17.32 9.23 -1.94
N HIS A 82 -16.02 9.51 -1.97
CA HIS A 82 -15.05 8.94 -1.03
C HIS A 82 -15.41 9.31 0.43
N ARG A 83 -15.70 10.59 0.72
CA ARG A 83 -16.18 11.02 2.05
C ARG A 83 -17.46 10.30 2.47
N MET A 84 -18.42 10.15 1.57
CA MET A 84 -19.67 9.43 1.86
C MET A 84 -19.42 7.94 2.14
N GLY A 85 -18.51 7.30 1.40
CA GLY A 85 -18.06 5.93 1.65
C GLY A 85 -17.36 5.78 3.00
N MET A 86 -16.43 6.67 3.34
CA MET A 86 -15.75 6.69 4.64
C MET A 86 -16.73 6.86 5.81
N ASN A 87 -17.73 7.74 5.68
CA ASN A 87 -18.78 7.89 6.68
C ASN A 87 -19.64 6.62 6.84
N ALA A 88 -19.84 5.84 5.78
CA ALA A 88 -20.54 4.56 5.86
C ALA A 88 -19.69 3.51 6.61
N VAL A 89 -18.39 3.43 6.30
CA VAL A 89 -17.43 2.57 7.03
C VAL A 89 -17.42 2.90 8.51
N GLN A 90 -17.29 4.17 8.90
CA GLN A 90 -17.27 4.58 10.30
C GLN A 90 -18.55 4.17 11.05
N ARG A 91 -19.72 4.33 10.41
CA ARG A 91 -21.00 3.86 10.98
C ARG A 91 -21.01 2.34 11.16
N GLN A 92 -20.59 1.58 10.16
CA GLN A 92 -20.54 0.12 10.24
C GLN A 92 -19.55 -0.40 11.30
N LEU A 93 -18.39 0.26 11.44
CA LEU A 93 -17.43 -0.07 12.48
C LEU A 93 -17.99 0.18 13.89
N SER A 94 -18.86 1.18 14.05
CA SER A 94 -19.44 1.54 15.36
C SER A 94 -20.46 0.52 15.90
N THR A 95 -21.11 -0.27 15.04
CA THR A 95 -22.12 -1.24 15.45
C THR A 95 -21.53 -2.59 15.87
N ASN A 96 -20.31 -2.89 15.43
CA ASN A 96 -19.57 -4.13 15.69
C ASN A 96 -20.35 -5.42 15.32
N ARG A 97 -21.32 -5.33 14.40
CA ARG A 97 -22.08 -6.50 13.92
C ARG A 97 -21.30 -7.21 12.81
N PRO A 98 -21.29 -8.55 12.75
CA PRO A 98 -20.54 -9.30 11.72
C PRO A 98 -20.86 -8.85 10.29
N ARG A 99 -22.14 -8.61 9.97
CA ARG A 99 -22.56 -8.09 8.66
C ARG A 99 -22.00 -6.70 8.38
N ASP A 100 -22.10 -5.79 9.34
CA ASP A 100 -21.62 -4.42 9.18
C ASP A 100 -20.09 -4.40 9.03
N LEU A 101 -19.37 -5.27 9.75
CA LEU A 101 -17.92 -5.46 9.59
C LEU A 101 -17.55 -6.02 8.21
N ALA A 102 -18.34 -6.96 7.67
CA ALA A 102 -18.15 -7.48 6.32
C ALA A 102 -18.41 -6.41 5.25
N GLU A 103 -19.44 -5.59 5.42
CA GLU A 103 -19.70 -4.46 4.52
C GLU A 103 -18.61 -3.40 4.62
N ALA A 104 -18.14 -3.06 5.83
CA ALA A 104 -17.00 -2.16 6.05
C ALA A 104 -15.72 -2.69 5.37
N HIS A 105 -15.52 -4.01 5.39
CA HIS A 105 -14.42 -4.63 4.66
C HIS A 105 -14.59 -4.52 3.13
N ALA A 106 -15.80 -4.73 2.59
CA ALA A 106 -16.07 -4.54 1.17
C ALA A 106 -15.86 -3.09 0.71
N HIS A 107 -16.31 -2.11 1.51
CA HIS A 107 -16.07 -0.68 1.27
C HIS A 107 -14.60 -0.36 1.11
N THR A 108 -13.81 -0.88 2.03
CA THR A 108 -12.41 -0.51 2.17
C THR A 108 -11.53 -1.14 1.10
N MET A 109 -11.97 -2.26 0.52
CA MET A 109 -11.41 -2.82 -0.73
C MET A 109 -11.53 -1.86 -1.94
N LEU A 110 -12.45 -0.88 -1.90
CA LEU A 110 -12.61 0.15 -2.95
C LEU A 110 -12.00 1.50 -2.57
N LEU A 111 -12.12 1.89 -1.30
CA LEU A 111 -11.60 3.16 -0.80
C LEU A 111 -10.07 3.17 -0.70
N PHE A 112 -9.44 2.01 -0.46
CA PHE A 112 -7.98 1.90 -0.49
C PHE A 112 -7.39 2.18 -1.88
N PRO A 113 -7.86 1.53 -2.97
CA PRO A 113 -7.44 1.89 -4.32
C PRO A 113 -7.75 3.35 -4.69
N TYR A 114 -8.88 3.91 -4.24
CA TYR A 114 -9.25 5.30 -4.52
C TYR A 114 -8.17 6.29 -4.07
N ALA A 115 -7.71 6.13 -2.84
CA ALA A 115 -6.70 6.99 -2.23
C ALA A 115 -5.41 7.07 -3.04
N LEU A 116 -4.90 5.91 -3.45
CA LEU A 116 -3.70 5.80 -4.27
C LEU A 116 -3.93 6.35 -5.68
N ALA A 117 -5.09 6.06 -6.27
CA ALA A 117 -5.50 6.63 -7.55
C ALA A 117 -5.58 8.16 -7.49
N ARG A 118 -6.13 8.74 -6.43
CA ARG A 118 -6.25 10.19 -6.23
C ARG A 118 -4.89 10.87 -6.10
N ARG A 119 -3.93 10.23 -5.43
CA ARG A 119 -2.53 10.68 -5.39
C ARG A 119 -1.89 10.63 -6.77
N ARG A 120 -2.11 9.54 -7.53
CA ARG A 120 -1.65 9.42 -8.92
C ARG A 120 -2.23 10.54 -9.80
N VAL A 121 -3.52 10.86 -9.67
CA VAL A 121 -4.16 11.96 -10.39
C VAL A 121 -3.43 13.28 -10.11
N THR A 122 -3.09 13.59 -8.86
CA THR A 122 -2.31 14.81 -8.56
C THR A 122 -0.94 14.80 -9.23
N HIS A 123 -0.20 13.69 -9.16
CA HIS A 123 1.10 13.61 -9.84
C HIS A 123 0.99 13.79 -11.36
N LEU A 124 -0.03 13.20 -11.98
CA LEU A 124 -0.28 13.38 -13.42
C LEU A 124 -0.68 14.83 -13.75
N LEU A 125 -1.42 15.51 -12.87
CA LEU A 125 -1.73 16.92 -13.02
C LEU A 125 -0.46 17.79 -12.94
N ASP A 126 0.44 17.51 -12.00
CA ASP A 126 1.71 18.23 -11.87
C ASP A 126 2.60 18.04 -13.12
N ASP A 127 2.59 16.84 -13.70
CA ASP A 127 3.36 16.50 -14.91
C ASP A 127 2.81 17.20 -16.18
N VAL A 128 1.52 17.53 -16.23
CA VAL A 128 0.86 18.19 -17.38
C VAL A 128 1.10 19.72 -17.41
N GLY A 129 1.70 20.30 -16.37
CA GLY A 129 2.11 21.71 -16.29
C GLY A 129 1.18 22.59 -15.44
N PRO A 130 1.64 23.77 -14.97
CA PRO A 130 0.89 24.57 -14.02
C PRO A 130 -0.41 25.11 -14.67
N PRO A 131 -1.53 25.14 -13.93
CA PRO A 131 -2.69 25.89 -14.36
C PRO A 131 -2.28 27.35 -14.55
N THR A 132 -2.82 27.99 -15.59
CA THR A 132 -2.80 29.46 -15.75
C THR A 132 -3.05 30.16 -14.40
N PRO A 133 -2.34 31.27 -14.10
CA PRO A 133 -2.49 31.98 -12.83
C PRO A 133 -3.93 32.49 -12.72
N GLY A 134 -4.77 31.78 -11.95
CA GLY A 134 -6.19 32.11 -11.83
C GLY A 134 -7.11 30.96 -11.41
N SER A 135 -6.77 29.68 -11.65
CA SER A 135 -7.56 28.56 -11.11
C SER A 135 -6.95 28.05 -9.82
N GLY A 136 -7.54 28.43 -8.69
CA GLY A 136 -7.19 27.96 -7.34
C GLY A 136 -7.51 26.49 -7.12
N ILE A 137 -6.88 25.59 -7.88
CA ILE A 137 -6.74 24.20 -7.46
C ILE A 137 -5.57 24.20 -6.48
N ASP A 138 -5.85 24.15 -5.18
CA ASP A 138 -4.85 23.92 -4.15
C ASP A 138 -4.15 22.58 -4.42
N THR A 139 -3.04 22.62 -5.15
CA THR A 139 -2.07 21.51 -5.28
C THR A 139 -1.31 21.25 -3.98
N HIS A 140 -1.56 22.06 -2.94
CA HIS A 140 -1.05 21.88 -1.57
C HIS A 140 -1.96 21.01 -0.69
N ALA A 141 -2.80 20.14 -1.26
CA ALA A 141 -3.45 19.10 -0.47
C ALA A 141 -2.36 18.27 0.22
N GLU A 142 -2.22 18.41 1.54
CA GLU A 142 -1.31 17.64 2.39
C GLU A 142 -1.47 16.16 2.03
N HIS A 143 -0.54 15.65 1.22
CA HIS A 143 -0.65 14.30 0.70
C HIS A 143 -0.44 13.34 1.86
N ILE A 144 -1.50 12.61 2.20
CA ILE A 144 -1.43 11.46 3.11
C ILE A 144 -0.26 10.58 2.63
N SER A 145 0.74 10.43 3.50
CA SER A 145 1.94 9.66 3.23
C SER A 145 1.61 8.19 2.99
N SER A 146 2.49 7.45 2.30
CA SER A 146 2.33 6.01 2.12
C SER A 146 2.17 5.27 3.46
N LEU A 147 2.77 5.81 4.53
CA LEU A 147 2.66 5.28 5.89
C LEU A 147 1.25 5.44 6.47
N GLU A 148 0.67 6.63 6.40
CA GLU A 148 -0.67 6.92 6.91
C GLU A 148 -1.73 6.08 6.17
N TRP A 149 -1.57 5.91 4.85
CA TRP A 149 -2.42 5.01 4.06
C TRP A 149 -2.35 3.56 4.51
N ILE A 150 -1.16 3.09 4.81
CA ILE A 150 -0.92 1.71 5.23
C ILE A 150 -1.53 1.43 6.60
N ILE A 151 -1.52 2.40 7.50
CA ILE A 151 -2.18 2.26 8.81
C ILE A 151 -3.69 2.12 8.62
N ILE A 152 -4.29 2.88 7.70
CA ILE A 152 -5.70 2.73 7.35
C ILE A 152 -5.96 1.31 6.80
N LEU A 153 -5.16 0.85 5.83
CA LEU A 153 -5.27 -0.51 5.25
C LEU A 153 -5.14 -1.63 6.30
N ARG A 154 -4.25 -1.44 7.29
CA ARG A 154 -4.11 -2.39 8.40
C ARG A 154 -5.35 -2.41 9.28
N GLY A 155 -5.89 -1.24 9.63
CA GLY A 155 -7.13 -1.13 10.38
C GLY A 155 -8.26 -1.94 9.73
N ILE A 156 -8.38 -1.80 8.42
CA ILE A 156 -9.31 -2.55 7.57
C ILE A 156 -9.11 -4.07 7.67
N THR A 157 -7.89 -4.53 7.47
CA THR A 157 -7.58 -5.96 7.50
C THR A 157 -7.79 -6.55 8.90
N THR A 158 -7.54 -5.77 9.95
CA THR A 158 -7.83 -6.14 11.34
C THR A 158 -9.33 -6.27 11.57
N THR A 159 -10.15 -5.34 11.05
CA THR A 159 -11.62 -5.45 11.06
C THR A 159 -12.10 -6.72 10.34
N ALA A 160 -11.52 -7.02 9.18
CA ALA A 160 -11.84 -8.23 8.43
C ALA A 160 -11.54 -9.50 9.25
N ARG A 161 -10.36 -9.58 9.87
CA ARG A 161 -10.02 -10.72 10.75
C ARG A 161 -11.00 -10.83 11.90
N ALA A 162 -11.34 -9.72 12.57
CA ALA A 162 -12.32 -9.71 13.66
C ALA A 162 -13.71 -10.21 13.21
N CYS A 163 -14.12 -9.88 11.98
CA CYS A 163 -15.35 -10.39 11.38
C CYS A 163 -15.35 -11.93 11.26
N TRP A 164 -14.22 -12.51 10.85
CA TRP A 164 -14.10 -13.95 10.59
C TRP A 164 -13.76 -14.79 11.82
N THR A 165 -13.17 -14.20 12.86
CA THR A 165 -12.91 -14.91 14.13
C THR A 165 -14.14 -15.05 15.01
N ASN A 166 -15.17 -14.21 14.80
CA ASN A 166 -16.41 -14.19 15.57
C ASN A 166 -17.54 -15.05 14.96
N SER A 167 -17.22 -15.95 14.02
CA SER A 167 -18.17 -16.76 13.21
C SER A 167 -19.01 -17.80 13.97
N SER A 168 -19.20 -17.70 15.29
CA SER A 168 -20.22 -18.47 16.00
C SER A 168 -21.62 -17.82 15.95
N ALA A 169 -21.77 -16.63 15.36
CA ALA A 169 -23.06 -15.95 15.27
C ALA A 169 -23.66 -16.11 13.86
N CYS A 170 -24.58 -17.05 13.72
CA CYS A 170 -25.37 -17.32 12.53
C CYS A 170 -26.02 -16.01 12.02
N ILE A 171 -25.73 -15.65 10.76
CA ILE A 171 -26.29 -14.45 10.14
C ILE A 171 -27.69 -14.80 9.63
N ASN A 172 -28.72 -14.45 10.39
CA ASN A 172 -30.07 -14.37 9.82
C ASN A 172 -30.12 -13.16 8.87
N ASP A 173 -30.26 -13.42 7.57
CA ASP A 173 -30.26 -12.44 6.47
C ASP A 173 -31.38 -11.38 6.52
N THR A 174 -32.26 -11.42 7.52
CA THR A 174 -33.46 -10.57 7.61
C THR A 174 -33.37 -9.41 8.61
N ALA A 175 -32.26 -9.22 9.31
CA ALA A 175 -32.15 -8.17 10.33
C ALA A 175 -31.48 -6.87 9.84
N CYS A 176 -32.33 -5.89 9.50
CA CYS A 176 -32.12 -4.44 9.67
C CYS A 176 -30.94 -3.78 8.93
N CYS A 177 -31.03 -3.65 7.60
CA CYS A 177 -30.32 -2.57 6.92
C CYS A 177 -30.86 -1.23 7.44
N ASP A 178 -29.96 -0.35 7.88
CA ASP A 178 -30.26 1.05 8.20
C ASP A 178 -31.07 1.66 7.03
N PRO A 179 -32.29 2.20 7.26
CA PRO A 179 -33.09 2.82 6.22
C PRO A 179 -32.33 3.89 5.42
N SER A 180 -31.34 4.55 6.04
CA SER A 180 -30.49 5.56 5.41
C SER A 180 -29.52 5.01 4.36
N GLN A 181 -29.31 3.69 4.32
CA GLN A 181 -28.41 3.03 3.36
C GLN A 181 -29.16 2.34 2.21
N ARG A 182 -30.49 2.37 2.21
CA ARG A 182 -31.29 1.74 1.16
C ARG A 182 -31.21 2.56 -0.12
N LEU A 183 -30.80 1.92 -1.22
CA LEU A 183 -30.86 2.55 -2.53
C LEU A 183 -32.29 2.73 -3.00
N HIS A 184 -32.47 3.75 -3.85
CA HIS A 184 -33.68 3.90 -4.63
C HIS A 184 -33.89 2.67 -5.54
N PRO A 185 -35.11 2.11 -5.66
CA PRO A 185 -35.37 0.88 -6.42
C PRO A 185 -34.87 0.93 -7.87
N LEU A 186 -35.07 2.04 -8.58
CA LEU A 186 -34.57 2.22 -9.95
C LEU A 186 -33.05 2.09 -10.06
N VAL A 187 -32.28 2.53 -9.05
CA VAL A 187 -30.82 2.41 -9.07
C VAL A 187 -30.41 0.96 -8.80
N SER A 188 -31.07 0.31 -7.85
CA SER A 188 -30.87 -1.12 -7.58
C SER A 188 -31.16 -1.98 -8.83
N SER A 189 -32.27 -1.71 -9.52
CA SER A 189 -32.61 -2.36 -10.79
C SER A 189 -31.58 -2.09 -11.89
N HIS A 190 -31.03 -0.87 -12.00
CA HIS A 190 -29.96 -0.56 -12.95
C HIS A 190 -28.71 -1.42 -12.71
N ILE A 191 -28.29 -1.54 -11.44
CA ILE A 191 -27.14 -2.37 -11.05
C ILE A 191 -27.38 -3.84 -11.41
N HIS A 192 -28.55 -4.40 -11.09
CA HIS A 192 -28.88 -5.79 -11.42
C HIS A 192 -28.97 -6.03 -12.93
N ASN A 193 -29.51 -5.07 -13.69
CA ASN A 193 -29.54 -5.16 -15.14
C ASN A 193 -28.13 -5.19 -15.71
N LYS A 194 -27.24 -4.28 -15.25
CA LYS A 194 -25.83 -4.25 -15.65
C LYS A 194 -25.08 -5.53 -15.31
N LEU A 195 -25.37 -6.14 -14.16
CA LEU A 195 -24.77 -7.43 -13.77
C LEU A 195 -25.25 -8.62 -14.61
N SER A 196 -26.46 -8.52 -15.16
CA SER A 196 -27.07 -9.56 -16.00
C SER A 196 -26.69 -9.43 -17.48
N GLU A 197 -26.06 -8.31 -17.88
CA GLU A 197 -25.58 -8.13 -19.25
C GLU A 197 -24.49 -9.19 -19.54
N PRO A 198 -24.61 -9.97 -20.64
CA PRO A 198 -23.62 -10.97 -20.97
C PRO A 198 -22.25 -10.31 -21.16
N THR A 199 -21.23 -10.86 -20.50
CA THR A 199 -19.85 -10.34 -20.49
C THR A 199 -19.12 -10.52 -21.83
N ASP A 200 -19.86 -10.71 -22.94
CA ASP A 200 -19.36 -11.02 -24.28
C ASP A 200 -18.73 -9.81 -25.01
N ARG A 201 -18.15 -8.91 -24.23
CA ARG A 201 -17.23 -7.89 -24.74
C ARG A 201 -15.82 -8.44 -24.57
N SER A 202 -15.45 -9.31 -25.50
CA SER A 202 -14.11 -9.35 -26.08
C SER A 202 -13.80 -8.01 -26.78
N ARG A 203 -13.95 -6.90 -26.05
CA ARG A 203 -13.20 -5.70 -26.37
C ARG A 203 -11.79 -6.05 -25.98
N VAL A 204 -10.91 -6.07 -26.96
CA VAL A 204 -9.46 -6.05 -26.72
C VAL A 204 -9.25 -4.93 -25.71
N TRP A 205 -8.90 -5.29 -24.48
CA TRP A 205 -8.59 -4.32 -23.45
C TRP A 205 -7.25 -3.71 -23.84
N ASN A 206 -7.31 -2.51 -24.42
CA ASN A 206 -6.12 -1.73 -24.78
C ASN A 206 -5.67 -0.82 -23.61
N GLY A 207 -6.36 -0.88 -22.46
CA GLY A 207 -6.09 -0.09 -21.26
C GLY A 207 -4.95 -0.66 -20.40
N PHE A 208 -4.74 -0.10 -19.20
CA PHE A 208 -3.58 -0.38 -18.31
C PHE A 208 -3.03 -1.80 -18.45
N GLN A 209 -1.86 -1.90 -19.07
CA GLN A 209 -1.15 -3.16 -19.17
C GLN A 209 -0.57 -3.47 -17.80
N CYS A 210 -1.18 -4.42 -17.08
CA CYS A 210 -0.64 -4.96 -15.84
C CYS A 210 0.81 -5.41 -16.09
N ARG A 211 1.77 -4.67 -15.55
CA ARG A 211 3.19 -5.03 -15.60
C ARG A 211 3.50 -5.85 -14.36
N ILE A 212 3.47 -7.17 -14.53
CA ILE A 212 3.92 -8.11 -13.50
C ILE A 212 5.29 -7.67 -12.98
N ALA A 213 5.50 -7.65 -11.66
CA ALA A 213 6.74 -7.20 -11.03
C ALA A 213 8.00 -7.81 -11.64
N THR A 214 7.95 -9.08 -12.06
CA THR A 214 9.04 -9.80 -12.73
C THR A 214 9.46 -9.19 -14.07
N LYS A 215 8.57 -8.45 -14.73
CA LYS A 215 8.82 -7.72 -15.98
C LYS A 215 9.22 -6.26 -15.75
N HIS A 216 9.23 -5.79 -14.51
CA HIS A 216 9.61 -4.41 -14.21
C HIS A 216 11.11 -4.19 -14.51
N PRO A 217 11.52 -3.09 -15.18
CA PRO A 217 12.92 -2.87 -15.56
C PRO A 217 13.91 -2.84 -14.38
N LEU A 218 13.45 -2.48 -13.19
CA LEU A 218 14.25 -2.48 -11.95
C LEU A 218 14.41 -3.89 -11.34
N PHE A 219 13.60 -4.87 -11.75
CA PHE A 219 13.59 -6.22 -11.17
C PHE A 219 14.96 -6.91 -11.21
N PRO A 220 15.72 -6.91 -12.32
CA PRO A 220 17.05 -7.53 -12.36
C PRO A 220 18.06 -6.84 -11.44
N VAL A 221 17.96 -5.51 -11.29
CA VAL A 221 18.86 -4.73 -10.42
C VAL A 221 18.59 -5.04 -8.95
N ILE A 222 17.30 -5.06 -8.55
CA ILE A 222 16.91 -5.46 -7.19
C ILE A 222 17.32 -6.92 -6.96
N SER A 223 17.05 -7.83 -7.90
CA SER A 223 17.48 -9.22 -7.82
C SER A 223 18.98 -9.33 -7.53
N ALA A 224 19.84 -8.62 -8.27
CA ALA A 224 21.28 -8.69 -8.08
C ALA A 224 21.78 -8.08 -6.76
N THR A 225 21.08 -7.08 -6.20
CA THR A 225 21.60 -6.26 -5.09
C THR A 225 20.92 -6.50 -3.73
N ARG A 226 19.71 -7.08 -3.72
CA ARG A 226 18.90 -7.24 -2.51
C ARG A 226 19.55 -8.09 -1.42
N VAL A 227 20.30 -9.14 -1.78
CA VAL A 227 20.88 -10.07 -0.80
C VAL A 227 21.85 -9.30 0.11
N VAL A 228 22.81 -8.59 -0.50
CA VAL A 228 23.78 -7.76 0.23
C VAL A 228 23.08 -6.65 1.02
N ALA A 229 22.04 -6.04 0.45
CA ALA A 229 21.29 -4.98 1.12
C ALA A 229 20.53 -5.48 2.36
N LEU A 230 19.84 -6.62 2.26
CA LEU A 230 19.09 -7.23 3.35
C LEU A 230 20.03 -7.77 4.44
N GLU A 231 21.20 -8.32 4.07
CA GLU A 231 22.26 -8.68 5.03
C GLU A 231 22.77 -7.45 5.78
N ALA A 232 23.01 -6.33 5.08
CA ALA A 232 23.44 -5.08 5.71
C ALA A 232 22.37 -4.54 6.67
N LEU A 233 21.08 -4.66 6.33
CA LEU A 233 19.96 -4.30 7.19
C LEU A 233 19.92 -5.20 8.43
N GLN A 234 20.04 -6.53 8.29
CA GLN A 234 20.12 -7.46 9.42
C GLN A 234 21.29 -7.15 10.35
N GLN A 235 22.47 -6.88 9.80
CA GLN A 235 23.64 -6.47 10.58
C GLN A 235 23.37 -5.18 11.35
N LYS A 236 22.68 -4.21 10.74
CA LYS A 236 22.28 -2.97 11.42
C LYS A 236 21.33 -3.25 12.58
N THR A 237 20.34 -4.12 12.39
CA THR A 237 19.43 -4.58 13.45
C THR A 237 20.21 -5.19 14.63
N GLU A 238 21.18 -6.07 14.36
CA GLU A 238 21.98 -6.68 15.44
C GLU A 238 22.92 -5.68 16.11
N ARG A 239 23.44 -4.68 15.40
CA ARG A 239 24.22 -3.58 16.02
C ARG A 239 23.37 -2.78 17.02
N VAL A 240 22.13 -2.43 16.67
CA VAL A 240 21.21 -1.72 17.58
C VAL A 240 20.87 -2.61 18.79
N ASN A 241 20.69 -3.92 18.56
CA ASN A 241 20.50 -4.89 19.63
C ASN A 241 21.69 -4.95 20.60
N GLN A 242 22.91 -5.02 20.07
CA GLN A 242 24.11 -5.02 20.89
C GLN A 242 24.26 -3.71 21.69
N LEU A 243 24.00 -2.56 21.06
CA LEU A 243 23.98 -1.27 21.75
C LEU A 243 22.97 -1.27 22.91
N MET A 244 21.78 -1.81 22.67
CA MET A 244 20.74 -1.94 23.68
C MET A 244 21.22 -2.84 24.84
N ARG A 245 21.83 -4.00 24.56
CA ARG A 245 22.38 -4.89 25.60
C ARG A 245 23.49 -4.22 26.42
N ASP A 246 24.37 -3.49 25.76
CA ASP A 246 25.45 -2.75 26.42
C ASP A 246 24.91 -1.64 27.32
N LEU A 247 23.86 -0.94 26.89
CA LEU A 247 23.17 0.07 27.70
C LEU A 247 22.51 -0.57 28.92
N HIS A 248 21.83 -1.70 28.78
CA HIS A 248 21.24 -2.44 29.90
C HIS A 248 22.31 -2.89 30.91
N ARG A 249 23.47 -3.33 30.43
CA ARG A 249 24.60 -3.74 31.29
C ARG A 249 25.20 -2.57 32.06
N LYS A 250 25.33 -1.40 31.43
CA LYS A 250 25.87 -0.19 32.07
C LYS A 250 24.87 0.47 33.03
N ASN A 251 23.58 0.41 32.71
CA ASN A 251 22.51 1.06 33.47
C ASN A 251 21.39 0.04 33.79
N PRO A 252 21.59 -0.84 34.79
CA PRO A 252 20.55 -1.79 35.19
C PRO A 252 19.31 -1.05 35.70
N ALA A 253 18.13 -1.64 35.50
CA ALA A 253 16.90 -1.10 36.06
C ALA A 253 16.90 -1.28 37.59
N VAL A 254 16.85 -0.17 38.30
CA VAL A 254 16.83 -0.14 39.78
C VAL A 254 15.41 0.19 40.29
N ASP A 255 14.55 0.74 39.44
CA ASP A 255 13.16 1.10 39.73
C ASP A 255 12.20 0.57 38.64
N LEU A 256 10.89 0.65 38.94
CA LEU A 256 9.83 0.16 38.06
C LEU A 256 9.71 0.99 36.77
N GLU A 257 9.94 2.30 36.84
CA GLU A 257 9.85 3.21 35.69
C GLU A 257 10.92 2.89 34.63
N ARG A 258 12.17 2.73 35.06
CA ARG A 258 13.28 2.32 34.20
C ARG A 258 13.08 0.90 33.66
N SER A 259 12.50 0.00 34.46
CA SER A 259 12.15 -1.35 34.00
C SER A 259 11.11 -1.31 32.87
N ASN A 260 10.07 -0.48 33.01
CA ASN A 260 9.05 -0.29 31.98
C ASN A 260 9.63 0.30 30.70
N GLU A 261 10.52 1.28 30.81
CA GLU A 261 11.16 1.87 29.64
C GLU A 261 12.08 0.87 28.90
N GLN A 262 12.84 0.07 29.65
CA GLN A 262 13.65 -1.03 29.09
C GLN A 262 12.79 -2.08 28.38
N LEU A 263 11.65 -2.45 28.97
CA LEU A 263 10.70 -3.35 28.35
C LEU A 263 10.11 -2.75 27.06
N ARG A 264 9.72 -1.48 27.07
CA ARG A 264 9.20 -0.78 25.89
C ARG A 264 10.19 -0.74 24.74
N ARG A 265 11.47 -0.47 25.03
CA ARG A 265 12.57 -0.53 24.05
C ARG A 265 12.78 -1.92 23.51
N SER A 266 12.74 -2.93 24.37
CA SER A 266 12.89 -4.34 23.99
C SER A 266 11.74 -4.81 23.07
N LEU A 267 10.50 -4.40 23.37
CA LEU A 267 9.33 -4.67 22.52
C LEU A 267 9.46 -3.97 21.17
N SER A 268 9.87 -2.69 21.17
CA SER A 268 10.10 -1.90 19.97
C SER A 268 11.15 -2.55 19.05
N LEU A 269 12.29 -2.96 19.61
CA LEU A 269 13.35 -3.62 18.85
C LEU A 269 12.91 -5.01 18.36
N SER A 270 12.21 -5.79 19.19
CA SER A 270 11.61 -7.07 18.78
C SER A 270 10.65 -6.91 17.60
N ALA A 271 9.86 -5.83 17.58
CA ALA A 271 9.00 -5.49 16.46
C ALA A 271 9.79 -5.18 15.17
N CYS A 272 10.94 -4.52 15.27
CA CYS A 272 11.86 -4.33 14.14
C CYS A 272 12.44 -5.66 13.64
N PHE A 273 12.85 -6.57 14.53
CA PHE A 273 13.30 -7.92 14.14
C PHE A 273 12.23 -8.68 13.37
N MET A 274 11.00 -8.73 13.90
CA MET A 274 9.87 -9.37 13.20
C MET A 274 9.59 -8.73 11.83
N ALA A 275 9.69 -7.41 11.72
CA ALA A 275 9.51 -6.70 10.45
C ALA A 275 10.59 -7.07 9.42
N VAL A 276 11.85 -7.23 9.85
CA VAL A 276 12.96 -7.72 9.00
C VAL A 276 12.73 -9.17 8.58
N ASP A 277 12.35 -10.05 9.49
CA ASP A 277 12.08 -11.47 9.18
C ASP A 277 10.94 -11.60 8.16
N LEU A 278 9.87 -10.82 8.31
CA LEU A 278 8.80 -10.76 7.33
C LEU A 278 9.27 -10.24 5.97
N LEU A 279 10.20 -9.28 5.95
CA LEU A 279 10.76 -8.74 4.71
C LEU A 279 11.61 -9.78 3.99
N LEU A 280 12.43 -10.55 4.72
CA LEU A 280 13.23 -11.66 4.19
C LEU A 280 12.35 -12.79 3.67
N ASN A 281 11.26 -13.12 4.39
CA ASN A 281 10.30 -14.10 3.91
C ASN A 281 9.63 -13.63 2.61
N MET A 282 9.23 -12.36 2.53
CA MET A 282 8.68 -11.76 1.32
C MET A 282 9.69 -11.79 0.16
N ASP A 283 10.95 -11.47 0.42
CA ASP A 283 12.04 -11.55 -0.58
C ASP A 283 12.18 -12.97 -1.15
N ASN A 284 12.25 -13.98 -0.27
CA ASN A 284 12.36 -15.37 -0.66
C ASN A 284 11.16 -15.81 -1.51
N VAL A 285 9.95 -15.41 -1.11
CA VAL A 285 8.73 -15.74 -1.86
C VAL A 285 8.79 -15.15 -3.27
N ILE A 286 9.22 -13.89 -3.42
CA ILE A 286 9.22 -13.18 -4.72
C ILE A 286 10.37 -13.65 -5.63
N PHE A 287 11.57 -13.82 -5.10
CA PHE A 287 12.78 -14.04 -5.89
C PHE A 287 13.27 -15.49 -5.91
N ASN A 288 12.78 -16.35 -5.01
CA ASN A 288 13.13 -17.78 -4.92
C ASN A 288 11.87 -18.68 -4.90
N PRO A 289 10.99 -18.64 -5.92
CA PRO A 289 9.71 -19.35 -5.91
C PRO A 289 9.84 -20.90 -5.89
N GLY A 290 11.04 -21.45 -6.05
CA GLY A 290 11.31 -22.89 -6.12
C GLY A 290 11.85 -23.55 -4.85
N SER A 291 12.11 -22.82 -3.77
CA SER A 291 12.62 -23.41 -2.51
C SER A 291 11.48 -23.63 -1.52
N ASN A 292 10.93 -24.85 -1.47
CA ASN A 292 10.09 -25.40 -0.38
C ASN A 292 8.98 -24.47 0.16
N VAL A 293 8.07 -24.00 -0.69
CA VAL A 293 6.86 -23.29 -0.25
C VAL A 293 5.82 -24.25 0.38
N GLU A 294 6.03 -25.58 0.28
CA GLU A 294 5.06 -26.58 0.76
C GLU A 294 5.05 -26.85 2.27
N GLU A 295 6.05 -26.44 3.07
CA GLU A 295 6.16 -26.90 4.47
C GLU A 295 5.93 -25.86 5.57
N ARG A 296 5.65 -24.58 5.27
CA ARG A 296 5.36 -23.57 6.32
C ARG A 296 3.96 -22.97 6.31
N TYR A 297 3.10 -23.38 5.37
CA TYR A 297 1.73 -22.87 5.25
C TYR A 297 0.65 -23.96 5.25
N THR A 298 1.03 -25.22 5.49
CA THR A 298 0.17 -26.43 5.35
C THR A 298 -0.61 -26.85 6.61
N ASN A 299 -0.92 -25.92 7.52
CA ASN A 299 -1.80 -26.21 8.67
C ASN A 299 -3.15 -25.47 8.59
N GLU A 300 -3.74 -25.37 7.41
CA GLU A 300 -5.19 -25.44 7.26
C GLU A 300 -5.46 -26.31 6.04
N SER A 301 -5.87 -27.55 6.29
CA SER A 301 -6.33 -28.47 5.25
C SER A 301 -7.40 -27.80 4.40
N VAL A 302 -7.09 -27.56 3.13
CA VAL A 302 -8.10 -27.35 2.10
C VAL A 302 -8.82 -28.68 1.93
N SER A 303 -9.84 -28.91 2.76
CA SER A 303 -10.79 -29.97 2.52
C SER A 303 -11.48 -29.67 1.20
N THR A 304 -11.24 -30.56 0.25
CA THR A 304 -11.92 -30.62 -1.04
C THR A 304 -13.29 -31.20 -0.79
N GLU A 305 -14.28 -30.35 -0.51
CA GLU A 305 -15.71 -30.54 -0.78
C GLU A 305 -16.46 -29.26 -0.34
N PRO A 306 -17.29 -28.64 -1.19
CA PRO A 306 -18.05 -27.46 -0.80
C PRO A 306 -19.25 -27.91 0.03
N SER A 307 -19.08 -28.06 1.34
CA SER A 307 -20.21 -27.93 2.24
C SER A 307 -20.68 -26.48 2.19
N LEU A 308 -21.66 -26.20 1.31
CA LEU A 308 -22.49 -25.00 1.38
C LEU A 308 -23.17 -24.98 2.74
N GLU A 309 -22.65 -24.21 3.69
CA GLU A 309 -23.37 -23.53 4.78
C GLU A 309 -22.33 -22.84 5.70
N ASP A 310 -22.69 -21.68 6.25
CA ASP A 310 -21.96 -20.87 7.26
C ASP A 310 -20.99 -19.74 6.85
N SER A 311 -21.25 -19.07 5.71
CA SER A 311 -20.93 -17.63 5.59
C SER A 311 -21.76 -17.01 4.47
N SER A 312 -22.47 -15.91 4.74
CA SER A 312 -23.28 -15.20 3.71
C SER A 312 -22.42 -14.51 2.62
N LEU A 313 -21.09 -14.43 2.79
CA LEU A 313 -20.16 -13.81 1.83
C LEU A 313 -18.86 -14.64 1.63
N PRO A 314 -18.95 -15.87 1.08
CA PRO A 314 -17.79 -16.76 0.95
C PRO A 314 -16.72 -16.21 -0.01
N TRP A 315 -17.11 -15.39 -0.99
CA TRP A 315 -16.17 -14.70 -1.86
C TRP A 315 -15.35 -13.64 -1.12
N LEU A 316 -15.94 -12.95 -0.13
CA LEU A 316 -15.25 -11.93 0.65
C LEU A 316 -14.18 -12.57 1.54
N LYS A 317 -14.47 -13.74 2.12
CA LYS A 317 -13.49 -14.54 2.85
C LYS A 317 -12.34 -15.00 1.94
N ARG A 318 -12.65 -15.54 0.75
CA ARG A 318 -11.62 -15.95 -0.24
C ARG A 318 -10.74 -14.78 -0.69
N TYR A 319 -11.33 -13.62 -0.98
CA TYR A 319 -10.57 -12.42 -1.31
C TYR A 319 -9.60 -12.00 -0.20
N SER A 320 -10.05 -12.13 1.06
CA SER A 320 -9.31 -11.73 2.26
C SER A 320 -8.24 -12.73 2.69
N SER A 321 -8.20 -13.91 2.07
CA SER A 321 -7.22 -14.94 2.39
C SER A 321 -5.80 -14.48 2.10
N ALA A 322 -4.84 -15.07 2.81
CA ALA A 322 -3.43 -14.79 2.59
C ALA A 322 -3.06 -15.11 1.13
N PRO A 323 -2.32 -14.24 0.44
CA PRO A 323 -1.95 -14.49 -0.94
C PRO A 323 -0.92 -15.61 -1.02
N ILE A 324 -1.14 -16.53 -1.96
CA ILE A 324 -0.10 -17.43 -2.47
C ILE A 324 0.59 -16.67 -3.59
N TYR A 325 1.93 -16.61 -3.54
CA TYR A 325 2.68 -16.01 -4.63
C TYR A 325 2.85 -17.03 -5.76
N ASP A 326 2.53 -16.58 -6.95
CA ASP A 326 2.82 -17.25 -8.21
C ASP A 326 3.54 -16.23 -9.10
N PRO A 327 4.73 -16.53 -9.64
CA PRO A 327 5.44 -15.65 -10.57
C PRO A 327 4.63 -15.24 -11.82
N ALA A 328 3.60 -16.01 -12.19
CA ALA A 328 2.67 -15.69 -13.26
C ALA A 328 1.59 -14.68 -12.85
N LEU A 329 1.43 -14.41 -11.55
CA LEU A 329 0.46 -13.48 -11.00
C LEU A 329 1.12 -12.18 -10.50
N PRO A 330 0.35 -11.07 -10.39
CA PRO A 330 0.82 -9.82 -9.80
C PRO A 330 1.35 -9.99 -8.36
N ALA A 331 2.52 -9.43 -8.08
CA ALA A 331 3.20 -9.49 -6.78
C ALA A 331 2.60 -8.56 -5.72
N CYS A 332 1.71 -7.64 -6.09
CA CYS A 332 1.18 -6.59 -5.22
C CYS A 332 0.54 -7.16 -3.96
N ARG A 333 -0.20 -8.26 -4.05
CA ARG A 333 -0.79 -8.90 -2.87
C ARG A 333 0.29 -9.43 -1.92
N THR A 334 1.34 -10.05 -2.45
CA THR A 334 2.47 -10.55 -1.66
C THR A 334 3.22 -9.41 -0.98
N ILE A 335 3.53 -8.34 -1.71
CA ILE A 335 4.25 -7.17 -1.18
C ILE A 335 3.43 -6.44 -0.11
N PHE A 336 2.14 -6.21 -0.34
CA PHE A 336 1.25 -5.61 0.67
C PHE A 336 0.93 -6.58 1.83
N SER A 337 1.13 -7.89 1.69
CA SER A 337 0.92 -8.83 2.80
C SER A 337 1.88 -8.56 3.97
N TRP A 338 3.09 -8.06 3.68
CA TRP A 338 4.06 -7.64 4.69
C TRP A 338 3.44 -6.63 5.65
N VAL A 339 2.81 -5.59 5.09
CA VAL A 339 2.11 -4.55 5.85
C VAL A 339 1.07 -5.14 6.77
N ASN A 340 0.33 -6.17 6.35
CA ASN A 340 -0.74 -6.75 7.17
C ASN A 340 -0.25 -7.76 8.22
N ARG A 341 1.03 -8.17 8.16
CA ARG A 341 1.64 -9.17 9.05
C ARG A 341 2.60 -8.53 10.07
N THR A 342 3.19 -7.38 9.75
CA THR A 342 4.10 -6.67 10.65
C THR A 342 3.42 -6.30 11.98
N PRO A 343 4.10 -6.29 13.13
CA PRO A 343 3.46 -5.97 14.42
C PRO A 343 2.99 -4.51 14.53
N ASP A 344 1.95 -4.24 15.32
CA ASP A 344 1.48 -2.86 15.56
C ASP A 344 2.51 -1.99 16.27
N GLU A 345 3.34 -2.59 17.13
CA GLU A 345 4.45 -1.91 17.81
C GLU A 345 5.43 -1.27 16.82
N TYR A 346 5.70 -1.93 15.70
CA TYR A 346 6.57 -1.40 14.65
C TYR A 346 5.97 -0.15 14.01
N PHE A 347 4.67 -0.15 13.70
CA PHE A 347 4.01 1.04 13.14
C PHE A 347 3.91 2.17 14.17
N ARG A 348 3.77 1.85 15.46
CA ARG A 348 3.87 2.86 16.53
C ARG A 348 5.23 3.55 16.55
N LEU A 349 6.32 2.89 16.16
CA LEU A 349 7.62 3.55 15.99
C LEU A 349 7.64 4.51 14.79
N LEU A 350 7.10 4.08 13.65
CA LEU A 350 7.04 4.92 12.44
C LEU A 350 6.16 6.16 12.64
N MET A 351 5.14 6.07 13.49
CA MET A 351 4.24 7.19 13.80
C MET A 351 4.77 8.17 14.84
N LYS A 352 5.88 7.85 15.53
CA LYS A 352 6.52 8.83 16.43
C LYS A 352 6.99 10.04 15.62
N PRO A 353 6.96 11.25 16.21
CA PRO A 353 7.56 12.42 15.60
C PRO A 353 8.96 12.10 15.13
N ARG A 354 9.28 12.60 13.95
CA ARG A 354 10.56 12.39 13.31
C ARG A 354 11.69 12.90 14.22
N PRO A 355 12.75 12.11 14.51
CA PRO A 355 13.83 12.57 15.35
C PRO A 355 14.46 13.83 14.74
N PRO A 356 14.80 14.84 15.56
CA PRO A 356 15.44 16.04 15.08
C PRO A 356 16.76 15.68 14.39
N ARG A 357 17.08 16.39 13.31
CA ARG A 357 18.43 16.31 12.73
C ARG A 357 19.39 16.83 13.80
N THR A 358 20.42 16.07 14.11
CA THR A 358 21.60 16.63 14.77
C THR A 358 22.25 17.55 13.74
N GLU A 359 21.80 18.81 13.71
CA GLU A 359 22.64 19.88 13.20
C GLU A 359 23.92 19.81 14.02
N SER A 360 25.05 19.72 13.31
CA SER A 360 26.36 19.68 13.93
C SER A 360 26.65 21.08 14.50
N GLU A 361 25.95 21.46 15.56
CA GLU A 361 26.19 22.69 16.29
C GLU A 361 27.40 22.51 17.20
N GLY A 362 28.45 23.29 16.92
CA GLY A 362 29.44 23.71 17.91
C GLY A 362 30.68 22.83 18.04
N GLU A 363 31.81 23.38 17.58
CA GLU A 363 33.15 22.99 18.00
C GLU A 363 33.27 23.08 19.54
N GLY A 364 33.02 21.96 20.22
CA GLY A 364 33.26 21.78 21.65
C GLY A 364 33.87 20.39 21.90
N PRO A 365 34.62 20.19 23.00
CA PRO A 365 35.34 18.94 23.24
C PRO A 365 34.36 17.77 23.29
N VAL A 366 34.54 16.83 22.35
CA VAL A 366 33.71 15.65 22.12
C VAL A 366 33.81 14.71 23.34
N GLN A 367 33.01 14.94 24.36
CA GLN A 367 32.51 13.84 25.19
C GLN A 367 31.53 13.08 24.31
N ALA A 368 31.87 11.82 24.01
CA ALA A 368 31.00 10.92 23.25
C ALA A 368 29.67 10.78 24.01
N ALA A 369 28.70 11.64 23.66
CA ALA A 369 27.34 11.51 24.14
C ALA A 369 26.87 10.09 23.81
N MET A 370 26.41 9.37 24.82
CA MET A 370 25.86 8.02 24.60
C MET A 370 24.79 8.13 23.51
N PRO A 371 24.83 7.27 22.48
CA PRO A 371 23.85 7.31 21.41
C PRO A 371 22.46 7.10 21.99
N ASP A 372 21.53 7.98 21.63
CA ASP A 372 20.13 7.89 22.01
C ASP A 372 19.53 6.62 21.39
N ILE A 373 19.35 5.59 22.23
CA ILE A 373 18.87 4.27 21.79
C ILE A 373 17.46 4.35 21.19
N ASP A 374 16.61 5.27 21.67
CA ASP A 374 15.25 5.42 21.16
C ASP A 374 15.28 5.96 19.73
N ARG A 375 16.18 6.92 19.47
CA ARG A 375 16.48 7.43 18.13
C ARG A 375 17.05 6.34 17.23
N GLU A 376 17.99 5.52 17.69
CA GLU A 376 18.58 4.43 16.89
C GLU A 376 17.52 3.36 16.51
N ILE A 377 16.65 2.99 17.45
CA ILE A 377 15.52 2.07 17.17
C ILE A 377 14.55 2.69 16.15
N GLN A 378 14.25 3.99 16.27
CA GLN A 378 13.35 4.67 15.32
C GLN A 378 13.98 4.81 13.93
N LEU A 379 15.28 5.12 13.83
CA LEU A 379 16.00 5.16 12.55
C LEU A 379 16.07 3.79 11.90
N LEU A 380 16.23 2.73 12.70
CA LEU A 380 16.16 1.35 12.21
C LEU A 380 14.77 1.05 11.64
N ALA A 381 13.69 1.43 12.32
CA ALA A 381 12.34 1.24 11.80
C ALA A 381 12.13 1.95 10.44
N TRP A 382 12.58 3.20 10.30
CA TRP A 382 12.52 3.92 9.02
C TRP A 382 13.38 3.29 7.92
N ASP A 383 14.52 2.69 8.27
CA ASP A 383 15.37 1.99 7.31
C ASP A 383 14.70 0.71 6.79
N ILE A 384 14.09 -0.09 7.68
CA ILE A 384 13.31 -1.28 7.32
C ILE A 384 12.14 -0.88 6.40
N TRP A 385 11.43 0.20 6.75
CA TRP A 385 10.36 0.74 5.93
C TRP A 385 10.84 1.13 4.53
N ALA A 386 11.98 1.82 4.43
CA ALA A 386 12.56 2.20 3.15
C ALA A 386 12.95 1.00 2.29
N HIS A 387 13.42 -0.11 2.89
CA HIS A 387 13.68 -1.34 2.14
C HIS A 387 12.38 -1.95 1.60
N TRP A 388 11.31 -1.99 2.40
CA TRP A 388 9.99 -2.41 1.91
C TRP A 388 9.49 -1.52 0.75
N LEU A 389 9.69 -0.20 0.86
CA LEU A 389 9.36 0.77 -0.19
C LEU A 389 10.13 0.56 -1.50
N VAL A 390 11.27 -0.15 -1.51
CA VAL A 390 11.95 -0.48 -2.77
C VAL A 390 11.17 -1.55 -3.53
N PHE A 391 10.65 -2.57 -2.83
CA PHE A 391 9.88 -3.64 -3.48
C PHE A 391 8.57 -3.10 -4.06
N THR A 392 8.00 -2.08 -3.46
CA THR A 392 6.75 -1.48 -3.94
C THR A 392 6.93 -0.69 -5.25
N ILE A 393 8.16 -0.27 -5.58
CA ILE A 393 8.49 0.29 -6.91
C ILE A 393 8.22 -0.76 -8.00
N LEU A 394 8.44 -2.05 -7.72
CA LEU A 394 8.25 -3.12 -8.70
C LEU A 394 6.78 -3.32 -9.11
N ILE A 395 5.83 -2.90 -8.26
CA ILE A 395 4.39 -3.10 -8.47
C ILE A 395 3.65 -1.85 -8.93
N GLU A 396 4.37 -0.74 -9.21
CA GLU A 396 3.78 0.51 -9.73
C GLU A 396 3.14 0.36 -11.13
N GLY A 397 3.31 -0.79 -11.78
CA GLY A 397 2.67 -1.09 -13.05
C GLY A 397 1.60 -2.18 -12.96
N GLU A 398 1.41 -2.81 -11.80
CA GLU A 398 0.50 -3.96 -11.68
C GLU A 398 -0.97 -3.55 -11.67
N SER A 399 -1.28 -2.33 -11.20
CA SER A 399 -2.63 -1.80 -11.14
C SER A 399 -2.69 -0.32 -11.47
N PHE A 400 -3.82 0.13 -12.05
CA PHE A 400 -3.98 1.53 -12.46
C PHE A 400 -3.87 2.53 -11.29
N PHE A 401 -4.21 2.12 -10.07
CA PHE A 401 -4.14 2.96 -8.88
C PHE A 401 -2.78 2.87 -8.17
N MET A 402 -1.96 1.86 -8.47
CA MET A 402 -0.64 1.70 -7.89
C MET A 402 0.36 2.45 -8.74
N ALA A 403 0.54 3.76 -8.54
CA ALA A 403 1.67 4.49 -9.13
C ALA A 403 2.19 5.51 -8.12
N ALA A 404 3.44 5.95 -8.34
CA ALA A 404 4.12 6.90 -7.46
C ALA A 404 4.27 6.41 -6.00
N PHE A 405 4.41 5.09 -5.84
CA PHE A 405 4.64 4.46 -4.55
C PHE A 405 6.12 4.11 -4.42
N GLY A 406 6.70 4.31 -3.23
CA GLY A 406 8.11 4.02 -2.99
C GLY A 406 9.02 5.21 -3.29
N VAL A 407 9.19 5.60 -4.57
CA VAL A 407 10.15 6.65 -4.98
C VAL A 407 9.97 7.98 -4.20
N PRO A 408 8.78 8.61 -4.15
CA PRO A 408 8.63 9.88 -3.44
C PRO A 408 8.88 9.75 -1.93
N ASP A 409 8.45 8.63 -1.35
CA ASP A 409 8.61 8.36 0.08
C ASP A 409 10.08 8.10 0.45
N ILE A 410 10.84 7.39 -0.40
CA ILE A 410 12.29 7.18 -0.21
C ILE A 410 13.05 8.49 -0.35
N VAL A 411 12.70 9.35 -1.32
CA VAL A 411 13.33 10.67 -1.49
C VAL A 411 13.18 11.51 -0.22
N ASN A 412 11.99 11.49 0.40
CA ASN A 412 11.73 12.19 1.66
C ASN A 412 12.59 11.68 2.83
N LEU A 413 13.09 10.44 2.74
CA LEU A 413 13.95 9.82 3.75
C LEU A 413 15.46 9.99 3.46
N LEU A 414 15.86 10.32 2.23
CA LEU A 414 17.26 10.49 1.84
C LEU A 414 18.10 11.33 2.82
N PRO A 415 17.64 12.49 3.30
CA PRO A 415 18.49 13.34 4.13
C PRO A 415 18.89 12.71 5.48
N TRP A 416 18.24 11.63 5.89
CA TRP A 416 18.48 10.96 7.16
C TRP A 416 19.55 9.88 7.05
N PHE A 417 19.68 9.31 5.86
CA PHE A 417 20.56 8.18 5.60
C PHE A 417 21.74 8.55 4.68
N ALA A 418 21.65 9.65 3.92
CA ALA A 418 22.73 10.14 3.06
C ALA A 418 23.98 10.60 3.85
N ASN A 419 23.80 11.15 5.05
CA ASN A 419 24.90 11.65 5.89
C ASN A 419 25.58 10.56 6.74
N SER A 420 25.05 9.33 6.76
CA SER A 420 25.67 8.18 7.45
C SER A 420 26.91 7.65 6.72
N ALA A 421 27.05 7.99 5.42
CA ALA A 421 28.22 7.66 4.60
C ALA A 421 29.34 8.72 4.68
N ALA A 422 29.31 9.63 5.66
CA ALA A 422 30.40 10.57 5.88
C ALA A 422 31.66 9.80 6.30
N LYS A 423 32.71 9.88 5.46
CA LYS A 423 34.04 9.32 5.77
C LYS A 423 34.49 9.81 7.16
N PRO A 424 35.11 8.94 7.98
CA PRO A 424 35.76 9.41 9.19
C PRO A 424 36.80 10.49 8.83
N PRO A 425 36.92 11.57 9.62
CA PRO A 425 37.88 12.63 9.35
C PRO A 425 39.29 12.04 9.44
N GLY A 426 39.99 11.97 8.30
CA GLY A 426 41.38 11.49 8.22
C GLY A 426 41.69 10.46 7.14
N SER A 427 40.70 9.90 6.43
CA SER A 427 40.98 8.89 5.39
C SER A 427 41.40 9.53 4.06
N LYS A 428 42.71 9.83 3.93
CA LYS A 428 43.38 10.03 2.64
C LYS A 428 43.76 8.66 2.08
N SER A 429 42.88 8.08 1.27
CA SER A 429 43.21 6.91 0.46
C SER A 429 42.68 7.13 -0.94
N ASP A 430 43.61 7.46 -1.85
CA ASP A 430 43.46 7.34 -3.29
C ASP A 430 43.49 5.85 -3.62
N SER A 431 42.33 5.22 -3.60
CA SER A 431 42.12 3.93 -4.28
C SER A 431 40.73 3.93 -4.92
N SER A 432 40.74 4.11 -6.23
CA SER A 432 39.59 3.80 -7.08
C SER A 432 39.26 2.31 -6.93
N ILE A 433 37.96 1.98 -6.79
CA ILE A 433 37.37 0.64 -6.59
C ILE A 433 37.16 0.23 -5.11
N ALA A 434 36.76 1.18 -4.27
CA ALA A 434 35.86 0.88 -3.15
C ALA A 434 34.69 1.86 -3.23
N GLN A 435 33.67 1.51 -4.03
CA GLN A 435 32.40 2.23 -4.00
C GLN A 435 31.92 2.22 -2.56
N SER A 436 31.90 3.39 -1.91
CA SER A 436 31.11 3.58 -0.70
C SER A 436 29.71 3.12 -1.04
N THR A 437 29.29 1.95 -0.54
CA THR A 437 27.96 1.40 -0.79
C THR A 437 26.97 2.37 -0.18
N GLY A 438 26.46 3.27 -1.01
CA GLY A 438 25.44 4.23 -0.62
C GLY A 438 24.22 3.49 -0.06
N TRP A 439 23.42 4.19 0.75
CA TRP A 439 22.18 3.65 1.29
C TRP A 439 21.34 3.01 0.18
N TRP A 440 21.10 1.70 0.28
CA TRP A 440 20.55 0.90 -0.83
C TRP A 440 19.18 1.40 -1.32
N PRO A 441 18.19 1.72 -0.45
CA PRO A 441 16.94 2.33 -0.90
C PRO A 441 17.13 3.59 -1.74
N GLY A 442 18.05 4.47 -1.32
CA GLY A 442 18.40 5.68 -2.09
C GLY A 442 18.99 5.36 -3.46
N SER A 443 19.84 4.34 -3.54
CA SER A 443 20.45 3.88 -4.80
C SER A 443 19.39 3.31 -5.76
N MET A 444 18.47 2.49 -5.26
CA MET A 444 17.37 1.93 -6.07
C MET A 444 16.41 3.02 -6.56
N CYS A 445 16.15 4.03 -5.73
CA CYS A 445 15.38 5.21 -6.12
C CYS A 445 16.05 5.99 -7.25
N ALA A 446 17.37 6.21 -7.18
CA ALA A 446 18.12 6.87 -8.25
C ALA A 446 18.07 6.07 -9.56
N VAL A 447 18.23 4.75 -9.51
CA VAL A 447 18.11 3.87 -10.69
C VAL A 447 16.69 3.93 -11.26
N ALA A 448 15.65 3.86 -10.41
CA ALA A 448 14.26 3.94 -10.85
C ALA A 448 13.96 5.27 -11.58
N GLN A 449 14.46 6.39 -11.05
CA GLN A 449 14.32 7.70 -11.68
C GLN A 449 15.08 7.79 -13.02
N GLN A 450 16.28 7.21 -13.12
CA GLN A 450 17.02 7.14 -14.38
C GLN A 450 16.29 6.31 -15.42
N LEU A 451 15.78 5.13 -15.05
CA LEU A 451 15.01 4.27 -15.95
C LEU A 451 13.75 4.97 -16.49
N ARG A 452 13.07 5.75 -15.64
CA ARG A 452 11.92 6.57 -16.07
C ARG A 452 12.32 7.67 -17.06
N LYS A 453 13.44 8.35 -16.82
CA LYS A 453 13.97 9.37 -17.74
C LYS A 453 14.27 8.78 -19.12
N TYR A 454 14.99 7.67 -19.17
CA TYR A 454 15.27 6.99 -20.44
C TYR A 454 13.98 6.48 -21.11
N ALA A 455 13.02 5.93 -20.36
CA ALA A 455 11.74 5.54 -20.93
C ALA A 455 11.01 6.74 -21.57
N GLY A 456 11.04 7.92 -20.94
CA GLY A 456 10.47 9.16 -21.47
C GLY A 456 11.21 9.72 -22.70
N GLU A 457 12.54 9.62 -22.74
CA GLU A 457 13.37 10.09 -23.87
C GLU A 457 13.17 9.27 -25.16
N TYR A 458 12.77 8.00 -25.05
CA TYR A 458 12.43 7.14 -26.21
C TYR A 458 10.94 7.16 -26.62
N HIS A 459 10.08 7.93 -25.93
CA HIS A 459 8.64 8.02 -26.24
C HIS A 459 8.28 9.05 -27.33
N CYS A 460 9.26 9.60 -28.06
CA CYS A 460 9.00 10.34 -29.31
C CYS A 460 8.98 9.48 -30.58
N THR A 461 9.18 8.15 -30.50
CA THR A 461 9.32 7.30 -31.71
C THR A 461 8.66 5.92 -31.69
N TYR A 462 7.71 5.62 -30.81
CA TYR A 462 6.94 4.37 -30.95
C TYR A 462 5.44 4.59 -30.86
N GLU A 463 4.82 4.56 -32.04
CA GLU A 463 3.38 4.45 -32.27
C GLU A 463 2.82 3.20 -31.56
N TRP A 464 1.76 3.39 -30.78
CA TRP A 464 0.95 2.33 -30.19
C TRP A 464 -0.13 1.91 -31.19
N ARG A 465 0.01 0.74 -31.82
CA ARG A 465 -1.09 0.05 -32.51
C ARG A 465 -1.75 -0.96 -31.59
#